data_AF-A0A2R6GTX8-F1
#
_entry.id   AF-A0A2R6GTX8-F1
#
_cell.length_a   1.000
_cell.length_b   1.000
_cell.length_c   1.000
_cell.angle_alpha   90.00
_cell.angle_beta   90.00
_cell.angle_gamma   90.00
#
_symmetry.space_group_name_H-M   'P 1'
#
loop_
_entity.id
_entity.type
_entity.pdbx_description
1 polymer ?
#
loop_
_entity_poly.entity_id
_entity_poly.type
_entity_poly.pdbx_seq_one_letter_code
_entity_poly.pdbx_strand_id
1 'polypeptide(L)'
;MDIKKLFNDDNAVSPVIGVILMVAITVILAAVIASFVLGLGDSAGDAAPQFSIECDTSNDEITHTGGDTLSNPSDFDLLNAGSGSIDTSQSEITAGDQINDGGSIDGDEQIRWNNPDGGSSSIVAEC
;
A
#
# COMPACT_ATOMS: atom_id res chain seq x y z
N MET A 1 -39.54 60.31 4.71
CA MET A 1 -39.22 58.89 4.97
C MET A 1 -37.94 58.59 4.21
N ASP A 2 -36.85 58.29 4.94
CA ASP A 2 -35.50 58.14 4.37
C ASP A 2 -35.23 56.68 3.93
N ILE A 3 -35.34 56.46 2.62
CA ILE A 3 -35.16 55.18 1.92
C ILE A 3 -33.71 54.65 2.02
N LYS A 4 -32.77 55.46 2.53
CA LYS A 4 -31.34 55.12 2.67
C LYS A 4 -31.01 54.22 3.87
N LYS A 5 -31.94 54.03 4.82
CA LYS A 5 -31.75 53.09 5.94
C LYS A 5 -32.11 51.63 5.62
N LEU A 6 -32.75 51.37 4.47
CA LEU A 6 -33.13 50.01 4.04
C LEU A 6 -32.04 49.27 3.25
N PHE A 7 -30.98 49.96 2.82
CA PHE A 7 -29.84 49.35 2.12
C PHE A 7 -28.60 49.18 3.00
N ASN A 8 -28.69 49.62 4.26
CA ASN A 8 -27.64 49.43 5.26
C ASN A 8 -28.05 48.30 6.21
N ASP A 9 -28.52 47.18 5.62
CA ASP A 9 -28.58 45.89 6.30
C ASP A 9 -27.14 45.49 6.59
N ASP A 10 -26.64 46.04 7.69
CA ASP A 10 -25.72 45.36 8.57
C ASP A 10 -26.28 43.95 8.77
N ASN A 11 -25.86 43.03 7.91
CA ASN A 11 -25.67 41.64 8.27
C ASN A 11 -24.56 41.59 9.34
N ALA A 12 -24.79 42.28 10.45
CA ALA A 12 -24.07 42.21 11.69
C ALA A 12 -24.48 40.87 12.29
N VAL A 13 -23.86 39.83 11.76
CA VAL A 13 -23.66 38.59 12.50
C VAL A 13 -23.22 39.00 13.90
N SER A 14 -23.97 38.57 14.91
CA SER A 14 -23.63 38.91 16.29
C SER A 14 -22.19 38.43 16.56
N PRO A 15 -21.39 39.14 17.37
CA PRO A 15 -20.02 38.75 17.65
C PRO A 15 -19.86 37.28 18.05
N VAL A 16 -20.89 36.73 18.71
CA VAL A 16 -20.95 35.32 19.12
C VAL A 16 -21.26 34.38 17.96
N ILE A 17 -22.21 34.73 17.09
CA ILE A 17 -22.57 33.90 15.94
C ILE A 17 -21.41 33.86 14.92
N GLY A 18 -20.70 34.97 14.74
CA GLY A 18 -19.51 35.02 13.88
C GLY A 18 -18.39 34.09 14.38
N VAL A 19 -18.15 34.07 15.70
CA VAL A 19 -17.14 33.17 16.30
C VAL A 19 -17.56 31.71 16.17
N ILE A 20 -18.82 31.38 16.44
CA ILE A 20 -19.31 30.00 16.30
C ILE A 20 -19.17 29.50 14.85
N LEU A 21 -19.55 30.33 13.87
CA LEU A 21 -19.44 29.97 12.46
C LEU A 21 -17.99 29.81 12.01
N MET A 22 -17.10 30.70 12.45
CA MET A 22 -15.67 30.61 12.13
C MET A 22 -15.05 29.33 12.70
N VAL A 23 -15.31 29.04 13.98
CA VAL A 23 -14.79 27.84 14.64
C VAL A 23 -15.35 26.58 13.97
N ALA A 24 -16.66 26.53 13.71
CA ALA A 24 -17.30 25.37 13.09
C ALA A 24 -16.67 24.99 11.74
N ILE A 25 -16.43 25.97 10.86
CA ILE A 25 -15.80 25.72 9.55
C ILE A 25 -14.37 25.22 9.73
N THR A 26 -13.58 25.85 10.61
CA THR A 26 -12.19 25.42 10.84
C THR A 26 -12.10 23.99 11.40
N VAL A 27 -13.02 23.58 12.28
CA VAL A 27 -13.07 22.22 12.84
C VAL A 27 -13.43 21.20 11.75
N ILE A 28 -14.40 21.52 10.88
CA ILE A 28 -14.76 20.64 9.76
C ILE A 28 -13.58 20.49 8.80
N LEU A 29 -12.96 21.60 8.39
CA LEU A 29 -11.82 21.54 7.47
C LEU A 29 -10.63 20.78 8.08
N ALA A 30 -10.34 21.00 9.37
CA ALA A 30 -9.29 20.27 10.06
C ALA A 30 -9.57 18.77 10.12
N ALA A 31 -10.80 18.36 10.47
CA ALA A 31 -11.20 16.95 10.51
C ALA A 31 -11.11 16.28 9.13
N VAL A 32 -11.58 16.98 8.08
CA VAL A 32 -11.52 16.47 6.70
C VAL A 32 -10.07 16.30 6.26
N ILE A 33 -9.22 17.32 6.42
CA ILE A 33 -7.80 17.24 6.04
C ILE A 33 -7.08 16.17 6.86
N ALA A 34 -7.36 16.05 8.17
CA ALA A 34 -6.79 14.99 8.99
C ALA A 34 -7.17 13.59 8.47
N SER A 35 -8.43 13.39 8.05
CA SER A 35 -8.86 12.12 7.45
C SER A 35 -8.18 11.84 6.10
N PHE A 36 -7.98 12.87 5.27
CA PHE A 36 -7.23 12.73 4.02
C PHE A 36 -5.75 12.42 4.27
N VAL A 37 -5.09 13.15 5.18
CA VAL A 37 -3.67 12.94 5.51
C VAL A 37 -3.45 11.58 6.15
N LEU A 38 -4.35 11.14 7.04
CA LEU A 38 -4.28 9.82 7.64
C LEU A 38 -4.57 8.71 6.61
N GLY A 39 -5.51 8.92 5.70
CA GLY A 39 -5.80 8.00 4.59
C GLY A 39 -4.67 7.93 3.54
N LEU A 40 -3.91 9.01 3.35
CA LEU A 40 -2.68 9.02 2.54
C LEU A 40 -1.54 8.21 3.19
N GLY A 41 -1.51 8.12 4.52
CA GLY A 41 -0.56 7.26 5.24
C GLY A 41 -0.78 5.77 4.96
N ASP A 42 -2.04 5.36 4.74
CA ASP A 42 -2.41 3.97 4.41
C ASP A 42 -1.97 3.57 3.00
N SER A 43 -2.00 4.52 2.04
CA SER A 43 -1.49 4.31 0.67
C SER A 43 0.02 4.54 0.52
N ALA A 44 0.67 5.09 1.55
CA ALA A 44 2.12 5.23 1.63
C ALA A 44 2.76 4.07 2.41
N GLY A 45 1.98 3.06 2.79
CA GLY A 45 2.49 1.77 3.24
C GLY A 45 3.34 1.16 2.13
N ASP A 46 4.52 0.68 2.51
CA ASP A 46 5.64 0.24 1.68
C ASP A 46 5.22 -0.32 0.32
N ALA A 47 5.73 0.28 -0.76
CA ALA A 47 5.40 -0.18 -2.10
C ALA A 47 5.99 -1.58 -2.29
N ALA A 48 5.14 -2.55 -2.65
CA ALA A 48 5.59 -3.92 -2.85
C ALA A 48 6.73 -3.96 -3.89
N PRO A 49 7.82 -4.69 -3.60
CA PRO A 49 8.98 -4.73 -4.47
C PRO A 49 8.63 -5.31 -5.84
N GLN A 50 9.29 -4.82 -6.88
CA GLN A 50 9.04 -5.24 -8.25
C GLN A 50 10.16 -6.20 -8.67
N PHE A 51 9.83 -7.47 -8.88
CA PHE A 51 10.79 -8.46 -9.39
C PHE A 51 10.13 -9.45 -10.33
N SER A 52 10.93 -10.13 -11.12
CA SER A 52 10.48 -11.09 -12.12
C SER A 52 11.04 -12.48 -11.82
N ILE A 53 10.23 -13.49 -12.07
CA ILE A 53 10.64 -14.90 -11.96
C ILE A 53 10.50 -15.59 -13.31
N GLU A 54 11.17 -16.72 -13.43
CA GLU A 54 10.99 -17.68 -14.51
C GLU A 54 10.85 -19.07 -13.90
N CYS A 55 9.83 -19.82 -14.33
CA CYS A 55 9.58 -21.18 -13.87
C CYS A 55 9.99 -22.18 -14.94
N ASP A 56 10.90 -23.08 -14.58
CA ASP A 56 11.28 -24.24 -15.39
C ASP A 56 10.61 -25.51 -14.86
N THR A 57 9.43 -25.81 -15.40
CA THR A 57 8.64 -27.02 -15.06
C THR A 57 9.36 -28.33 -15.41
N SER A 58 10.44 -28.30 -16.19
CA SER A 58 11.23 -29.51 -16.50
C SER A 58 12.21 -29.85 -15.38
N ASN A 59 12.66 -28.84 -14.64
CA ASN A 59 13.65 -28.96 -13.56
C ASN A 59 13.07 -28.66 -12.17
N ASP A 60 11.76 -28.35 -12.08
CA ASP A 60 11.08 -27.93 -10.86
C ASP A 60 11.78 -26.74 -10.17
N GLU A 61 12.21 -25.77 -10.99
CA GLU A 61 13.07 -24.67 -10.57
C GLU A 61 12.41 -23.30 -10.85
N ILE A 62 12.45 -22.40 -9.86
CA ILE A 62 11.97 -21.01 -9.98
C ILE A 62 13.18 -20.10 -9.84
N THR A 63 13.51 -19.35 -10.89
CA THR A 63 14.67 -18.45 -10.90
C THR A 63 14.23 -17.00 -10.80
N HIS A 64 14.89 -16.21 -9.94
CA HIS A 64 14.76 -14.76 -9.95
C HIS A 64 15.53 -14.20 -11.16
N THR A 65 14.84 -13.61 -12.13
CA THR A 65 15.47 -13.14 -13.39
C THR A 65 15.81 -11.65 -13.41
N GLY A 66 15.24 -10.84 -12.52
CA GLY A 66 15.56 -9.42 -12.41
C GLY A 66 14.60 -8.63 -11.54
N GLY A 67 14.97 -7.36 -11.30
CA GLY A 67 14.20 -6.43 -10.45
C GLY A 67 14.86 -6.19 -9.10
N ASP A 68 14.03 -5.92 -8.09
CA ASP A 68 14.44 -5.63 -6.72
C ASP A 68 14.97 -6.88 -6.01
N THR A 69 15.94 -6.70 -5.12
CA THR A 69 16.47 -7.78 -4.27
C THR A 69 15.53 -8.06 -3.11
N LEU A 70 15.17 -9.32 -2.89
CA LEU A 70 14.34 -9.72 -1.76
C LEU A 70 15.24 -9.85 -0.53
N SER A 71 15.33 -8.79 0.26
CA SER A 71 16.20 -8.73 1.45
C SER A 71 15.67 -9.51 2.66
N ASN A 72 14.38 -9.89 2.67
CA ASN A 72 13.76 -10.69 3.72
C ASN A 72 12.82 -11.72 3.08
N PRO A 73 13.31 -12.93 2.75
CA PRO A 73 12.48 -13.94 2.09
C PRO A 73 11.25 -14.39 2.92
N SER A 74 11.25 -14.16 4.24
CA SER A 74 10.11 -14.41 5.12
C SER A 74 8.90 -13.52 4.86
N ASP A 75 9.10 -12.38 4.20
CA ASP A 75 8.03 -11.44 3.86
C ASP A 75 7.30 -11.87 2.58
N PHE A 76 7.67 -13.01 2.00
CA PHE A 76 7.12 -13.50 0.75
C PHE A 76 6.58 -14.92 0.91
N ASP A 77 5.40 -15.14 0.34
CA ASP A 77 4.81 -16.46 0.22
C ASP A 77 4.87 -16.92 -1.23
N LEU A 78 5.19 -18.20 -1.42
CA LEU A 78 5.01 -18.87 -2.70
C LEU A 78 3.63 -19.54 -2.73
N LEU A 79 2.87 -19.26 -3.77
CA LEU A 79 1.53 -19.81 -4.00
C LEU A 79 1.58 -20.78 -5.18
N ASN A 80 0.66 -21.73 -5.17
CA ASN A 80 0.51 -22.78 -6.19
C ASN A 80 1.71 -23.74 -6.31
N ALA A 81 2.72 -23.61 -5.44
CA ALA A 81 3.83 -24.57 -5.35
C ALA A 81 3.57 -25.67 -4.29
N GLY A 82 4.30 -26.77 -4.41
CA GLY A 82 4.14 -27.97 -3.59
C GLY A 82 4.34 -27.80 -2.08
N SER A 83 5.16 -26.84 -1.61
CA SER A 83 5.37 -26.58 -0.17
C SER A 83 4.93 -25.18 0.28
N GLY A 84 4.59 -24.30 -0.65
CA GLY A 84 3.87 -23.04 -0.38
C GLY A 84 4.66 -22.03 0.43
N SER A 85 5.99 -22.13 0.44
CA SER A 85 6.89 -21.23 1.18
C SER A 85 8.17 -20.99 0.39
N ILE A 86 8.80 -19.84 0.59
CA ILE A 86 10.11 -19.55 0.00
C ILE A 86 11.19 -20.04 0.96
N ASP A 87 12.28 -20.60 0.45
CA ASP A 87 13.42 -20.98 1.28
C ASP A 87 14.03 -19.74 1.96
N THR A 88 13.76 -19.62 3.26
CA THR A 88 14.24 -18.54 4.14
C THR A 88 15.66 -18.79 4.66
N SER A 89 16.32 -19.87 4.22
CA SER A 89 17.73 -20.15 4.58
C SER A 89 18.69 -19.13 3.99
N GLN A 90 18.29 -18.46 2.89
CA GLN A 90 19.04 -17.36 2.30
C GLN A 90 18.65 -16.04 2.98
N SER A 91 19.65 -15.20 3.27
CA SER A 91 19.40 -13.87 3.87
C SER A 91 18.87 -12.85 2.85
N GLU A 92 19.17 -13.05 1.57
CA GLU A 92 18.68 -12.22 0.46
C GLU A 92 18.59 -13.08 -0.80
N ILE A 93 17.68 -12.73 -1.72
CA ILE A 93 17.54 -13.37 -3.04
C ILE A 93 17.73 -12.29 -4.12
N THR A 94 18.75 -12.46 -4.94
CA THR A 94 19.15 -11.54 -6.02
C THR A 94 18.91 -12.15 -7.40
N ALA A 95 19.06 -11.34 -8.46
CA ALA A 95 18.87 -11.82 -9.83
C ALA A 95 19.90 -12.90 -10.17
N GLY A 96 19.42 -14.06 -10.61
CA GLY A 96 20.18 -15.28 -10.88
C GLY A 96 20.08 -16.34 -9.79
N ASP A 97 19.52 -15.99 -8.62
CA ASP A 97 19.32 -16.94 -7.53
C ASP A 97 18.06 -17.78 -7.75
N GLN A 98 18.10 -18.99 -7.18
CA GLN A 98 17.02 -19.96 -7.26
C GLN A 98 16.15 -19.88 -6.02
N ILE A 99 14.84 -19.82 -6.25
CA ILE A 99 13.76 -19.84 -5.28
C ILE A 99 13.26 -21.29 -5.22
N ASN A 100 14.06 -22.16 -4.63
CA ASN A 100 13.73 -23.59 -4.53
C ASN A 100 12.77 -23.82 -3.37
N ASP A 101 11.55 -24.26 -3.66
CA ASP A 101 10.59 -24.73 -2.65
C ASP A 101 10.76 -26.24 -2.39
N GLY A 102 11.44 -26.98 -3.28
CA GLY A 102 11.59 -28.44 -3.17
C GLY A 102 10.30 -29.22 -3.45
N GLY A 103 9.23 -28.52 -3.85
CA GLY A 103 8.01 -29.08 -4.45
C GLY A 103 8.04 -29.00 -5.97
N SER A 104 7.21 -29.80 -6.63
CA SER A 104 7.01 -29.69 -8.09
C SER A 104 6.31 -28.39 -8.46
N ILE A 105 6.62 -27.86 -9.64
CA ILE A 105 6.02 -26.65 -10.18
C ILE A 105 5.23 -26.96 -11.47
N ASP A 106 4.07 -26.35 -11.60
CA ASP A 106 3.12 -26.53 -12.69
C ASP A 106 3.11 -25.34 -13.68
N GLY A 107 3.86 -24.27 -13.38
CA GLY A 107 4.02 -23.09 -14.23
C GLY A 107 2.96 -22.01 -14.01
N ASP A 108 2.21 -22.09 -12.91
CA ASP A 108 1.22 -21.09 -12.46
C ASP A 108 1.57 -20.53 -11.07
N GLU A 109 2.85 -20.63 -10.70
CA GLU A 109 3.35 -20.18 -9.41
C GLU A 109 3.28 -18.66 -9.30
N GLN A 110 2.88 -18.21 -8.11
CA GLN A 110 2.79 -16.79 -7.81
C GLN A 110 3.55 -16.49 -6.54
N ILE A 111 4.32 -15.40 -6.54
CA ILE A 111 4.93 -14.87 -5.33
C ILE A 111 4.09 -13.70 -4.83
N ARG A 112 3.64 -13.84 -3.58
CA ARG A 112 2.93 -12.80 -2.85
C ARG A 112 3.90 -12.16 -1.87
N TRP A 113 3.97 -10.83 -1.92
CA TRP A 113 4.59 -10.05 -0.86
C TRP A 113 3.57 -9.77 0.25
N ASN A 114 3.98 -10.02 1.49
CA ASN A 114 3.26 -9.72 2.69
C ASN A 114 3.93 -8.54 3.38
N ASN A 115 3.18 -7.46 3.56
CA ASN A 115 3.70 -6.27 4.23
C ASN A 115 4.06 -6.59 5.70
N PRO A 116 5.34 -6.43 6.11
CA PRO A 116 5.78 -6.75 7.47
C PRO A 116 5.12 -5.86 8.55
N ASP A 117 4.64 -4.66 8.17
CA ASP A 117 3.96 -3.73 9.07
C ASP A 117 2.44 -4.01 9.21
N GLY A 118 1.97 -5.14 8.67
CA GLY A 118 0.56 -5.56 8.75
C GLY A 118 -0.36 -4.86 7.75
N GLY A 119 0.21 -4.28 6.69
CA GLY A 119 -0.53 -3.72 5.56
C GLY A 119 -1.10 -4.76 4.59
N SER A 120 -1.55 -4.29 3.42
CA SER A 120 -2.09 -5.17 2.37
C SER A 120 -0.99 -6.04 1.75
N SER A 121 -1.33 -7.28 1.38
CA SER A 121 -0.47 -8.16 0.59
C SER A 121 -0.82 -8.09 -0.91
N SER A 122 0.16 -8.31 -1.76
CA SER A 122 -0.01 -8.23 -3.23
C SER A 122 0.82 -9.28 -3.95
N ILE A 123 0.33 -9.74 -5.10
CA ILE A 123 1.12 -10.58 -6.02
C ILE A 123 2.14 -9.67 -6.71
N VAL A 124 3.41 -10.06 -6.62
CA VAL A 124 4.55 -9.27 -7.09
C VAL A 124 5.29 -9.92 -8.25
N ALA A 125 5.17 -11.25 -8.40
CA ALA A 125 5.70 -12.00 -9.52
C ALA A 125 4.82 -13.22 -9.82
N GLU A 126 4.74 -13.62 -11.08
CA GLU A 126 4.00 -14.79 -11.54
C GLU A 126 4.74 -15.47 -12.69
N CYS A 127 4.54 -16.78 -12.79
CA CYS A 127 4.71 -17.59 -13.98
C CYS A 127 3.31 -17.81 -14.62
#